data_AF-A0A428DUY6-F1
#
_entry.id   AF-A0A428DUY6-F1
#
_cell.length_a   1.000
_cell.length_b   1.000
_cell.length_c   1.000
_cell.angle_alpha   90.00
_cell.angle_beta   90.00
_cell.angle_gamma   90.00
#
_symmetry.space_group_name_H-M   'P 1'
#
loop_
_entity.id
_entity.type
_entity.pdbx_description
1 polymer ?
#
loop_
_entity_poly.entity_id
_entity_poly.type
_entity_poly.pdbx_seq_one_letter_code
_entity_poly.pdbx_strand_id
1 'polypeptide(L)'
;MLLLAILPAFANYWAVHLHGDASQAVILGSRAFVTVCIGIVFISSISLKELLLYLSQKGLSRSWAYALLVVFNAFPLIQKEIKSLKEACLLRGQELHFWSPLIYSKVLMTVFRWRHLYLRALSAHGYDEHAQLKNSYRTFYIAKKTKLIYLLIFLILQTSLFL
;
A
#
# COMPACT_ATOMS: atom_id res chain seq x y z
N MET A 1 9.94 -14.58 -0.06
CA MET A 1 8.61 -14.18 0.46
C MET A 1 8.08 -15.14 1.53
N LEU A 2 8.21 -16.47 1.37
CA LEU A 2 7.85 -17.45 2.41
C LEU A 2 8.57 -17.25 3.76
N LEU A 3 9.85 -16.84 3.75
CA LEU A 3 10.60 -16.52 4.98
C LEU A 3 9.92 -15.43 5.83
N LEU A 4 9.31 -14.44 5.18
CA LEU A 4 8.58 -13.35 5.84
C LEU A 4 7.25 -13.85 6.45
N ALA A 5 6.68 -14.94 5.92
CA ALA A 5 5.47 -15.57 6.43
C ALA A 5 5.73 -16.50 7.62
N ILE A 6 6.92 -17.09 7.69
CA ILE A 6 7.34 -17.98 8.78
C ILE A 6 7.59 -17.19 10.07
N LEU A 7 8.05 -15.93 9.97
CA LEU A 7 8.43 -15.12 11.13
C LEU A 7 7.23 -14.80 12.07
N PRO A 8 6.05 -14.34 11.58
CA PRO A 8 4.86 -14.16 12.42
C PRO A 8 4.28 -15.48 12.92
N ALA A 9 4.37 -16.56 12.13
CA ALA A 9 3.88 -17.89 12.52
C ALA A 9 4.72 -18.48 13.66
N PHE A 10 6.05 -18.34 13.58
CA PHE A 10 6.97 -18.76 14.62
C PHE A 10 6.83 -17.91 15.88
N ALA A 11 6.66 -16.59 15.73
CA ALA A 11 6.41 -15.70 16.87
C ALA A 11 5.11 -16.06 17.62
N ASN A 12 4.01 -16.34 16.92
CA ASN A 12 2.76 -16.77 17.54
C ASN A 12 2.85 -18.17 18.16
N TYR A 13 3.52 -19.11 17.49
CA TYR A 13 3.75 -20.45 18.04
C TYR A 13 4.56 -20.38 19.35
N TRP A 14 5.65 -19.60 19.36
CA TRP A 14 6.52 -19.43 20.51
C TRP A 14 5.80 -18.73 21.68
N ALA A 15 5.01 -17.69 21.39
CA ALA A 15 4.25 -16.95 22.40
C ALA A 15 3.22 -17.84 23.13
N VAL A 16 2.53 -18.72 22.41
CA VAL A 16 1.50 -19.62 22.97
C VAL A 16 2.15 -20.82 23.68
N HIS A 17 3.27 -21.33 23.18
CA HIS A 17 4.03 -22.39 23.85
C HIS A 17 4.53 -21.97 25.25
N LEU A 18 4.83 -20.68 25.43
CA LEU A 18 5.24 -20.10 26.72
C LEU A 18 4.08 -19.88 27.71
N HIS A 19 2.83 -19.82 27.25
CA HIS A 19 1.67 -19.43 28.07
C HIS A 19 0.50 -20.43 28.10
N GLY A 20 0.54 -21.56 27.37
CA GLY A 20 -0.59 -22.51 27.32
C GLY A 20 -0.30 -23.88 26.68
N ASP A 21 -1.37 -24.66 26.48
CA ASP A 21 -1.37 -26.04 25.97
C ASP A 21 -0.78 -26.17 24.55
N ALA A 22 0.02 -27.22 24.34
CA ALA A 22 0.71 -27.50 23.08
C ALA A 22 -0.23 -27.69 21.88
N SER A 23 -1.45 -28.16 22.10
CA SER A 23 -2.48 -28.32 21.06
C SER A 23 -2.98 -26.95 20.53
N GLN A 24 -3.12 -25.96 21.40
CA GLN A 24 -3.57 -24.61 21.03
C GLN A 24 -2.46 -23.84 20.31
N ALA A 25 -1.19 -24.06 20.67
CA ALA A 25 -0.04 -23.43 20.01
C ALA A 25 0.04 -23.78 18.51
N VAL A 26 -0.24 -25.05 18.16
CA VAL A 26 -0.24 -25.51 16.77
C VAL A 26 -1.37 -24.87 15.96
N ILE A 27 -2.57 -24.76 16.54
CA ILE A 27 -3.75 -24.16 15.89
C ILE A 27 -3.54 -22.65 15.66
N LEU A 28 -3.03 -21.91 16.66
CA LEU A 28 -2.77 -20.47 16.48
C LEU A 28 -1.62 -20.22 15.49
N GLY A 29 -0.57 -21.07 15.52
CA GLY A 29 0.54 -21.01 14.59
C GLY A 29 0.12 -21.24 13.12
N SER A 30 -0.70 -22.27 12.86
CA SER A 30 -1.19 -22.57 11.51
C SER A 30 -2.11 -21.47 10.98
N ARG A 31 -2.99 -20.92 11.82
CA ARG A 31 -3.88 -19.80 11.45
C ARG A 31 -3.11 -18.53 11.09
N ALA A 32 -2.10 -18.19 11.89
CA ALA A 32 -1.22 -17.05 11.60
C ALA A 32 -0.46 -17.26 10.28
N PHE A 33 0.07 -18.46 10.04
CA PHE A 33 0.77 -18.81 8.82
C PHE A 33 -0.13 -18.67 7.58
N VAL A 34 -1.33 -19.25 7.61
CA VAL A 34 -2.28 -19.17 6.48
C VAL A 34 -2.72 -17.73 6.22
N THR A 35 -2.99 -16.94 7.26
CA THR A 35 -3.37 -15.53 7.12
C THR A 35 -2.29 -14.70 6.42
N VAL A 36 -1.03 -14.88 6.81
CA VAL A 36 0.09 -14.16 6.19
C VAL A 36 0.34 -14.63 4.76
N CYS A 37 0.22 -15.93 4.49
CA CYS A 37 0.31 -16.47 3.13
C CYS A 37 -0.76 -15.88 2.21
N ILE A 38 -2.01 -15.80 2.67
CA ILE A 38 -3.11 -15.16 1.92
C ILE A 38 -2.78 -13.69 1.65
N GLY A 39 -2.31 -12.95 2.68
CA GLY A 39 -1.92 -11.55 2.53
C GLY A 39 -0.84 -11.34 1.48
N ILE A 40 0.18 -12.21 1.45
CA ILE A 40 1.27 -12.14 0.46
C ILE A 40 0.77 -12.43 -0.95
N VAL A 41 -0.06 -13.46 -1.12
CA VAL A 41 -0.66 -13.80 -2.43
C VAL A 41 -1.53 -12.65 -2.94
N PHE A 42 -2.29 -12.02 -2.04
CA PHE A 42 -3.13 -10.86 -2.37
C PHE A 42 -2.31 -9.66 -2.83
N ILE A 43 -1.26 -9.29 -2.07
CA ILE A 43 -0.37 -8.17 -2.41
C ILE A 43 0.39 -8.43 -3.72
N SER A 44 0.76 -9.69 -4.00
CA SER A 44 1.54 -10.04 -5.19
C SER A 44 0.68 -10.16 -6.46
N SER A 45 -0.59 -10.56 -6.32
CA SER A 45 -1.45 -10.83 -7.48
C SER A 45 -2.14 -9.59 -8.04
N ILE A 46 -2.34 -8.55 -7.21
CA ILE A 46 -3.16 -7.39 -7.57
C ILE A 46 -2.31 -6.13 -7.62
N SER A 47 -2.40 -5.39 -8.73
CA SER A 47 -1.77 -4.08 -8.81
C SER A 47 -2.56 -3.05 -7.98
N LEU A 48 -1.84 -2.24 -7.21
CA LEU A 48 -2.44 -1.19 -6.38
C LEU A 48 -3.28 -0.21 -7.22
N LYS A 49 -2.84 0.11 -8.43
CA LYS A 49 -3.57 1.00 -9.36
C LYS A 49 -4.95 0.45 -9.72
N GLU A 50 -5.04 -0.83 -10.06
CA GLU A 50 -6.31 -1.48 -10.41
C GLU A 50 -7.23 -1.58 -9.20
N LEU A 51 -6.68 -1.90 -8.02
CA LEU A 51 -7.45 -1.97 -6.78
C LEU A 51 -8.12 -0.62 -6.44
N LEU A 52 -7.37 0.48 -6.53
CA LEU A 52 -7.89 1.83 -6.26
C LEU A 52 -8.94 2.28 -7.26
N LEU A 53 -8.73 1.99 -8.55
CA LEU A 53 -9.73 2.29 -9.58
C LEU A 53 -11.02 1.48 -9.37
N TYR A 54 -10.89 0.21 -8.97
CA TYR A 54 -12.05 -0.63 -8.64
C TYR A 54 -12.77 -0.14 -7.37
N LEU A 55 -12.05 0.24 -6.31
CA LEU A 55 -12.67 0.85 -5.12
C LEU A 55 -13.40 2.14 -5.48
N SER A 56 -12.84 2.97 -6.36
CA SER A 56 -13.50 4.20 -6.81
C SER A 56 -14.84 3.91 -7.49
N GLN A 57 -14.96 2.80 -8.23
CA GLN A 57 -16.22 2.41 -8.86
C GLN A 57 -17.26 1.89 -7.85
N LYS A 58 -16.81 1.36 -6.71
CA LYS A 58 -17.69 0.73 -5.70
C LYS A 58 -18.20 1.67 -4.60
N GLY A 59 -17.78 2.94 -4.63
CA GLY A 59 -18.28 3.97 -3.71
C GLY A 59 -17.18 4.82 -3.04
N LEU A 60 -15.91 4.56 -3.32
CA LEU A 60 -14.83 5.41 -2.82
C LEU A 60 -14.74 6.72 -3.62
N SER A 61 -14.62 7.85 -2.91
CA SER A 61 -14.52 9.17 -3.55
C SER A 61 -13.39 9.20 -4.58
N ARG A 62 -13.71 9.63 -5.79
CA ARG A 62 -12.77 9.66 -6.91
C ARG A 62 -11.55 10.54 -6.62
N SER A 63 -11.74 11.68 -5.94
CA SER A 63 -10.63 12.55 -5.54
C SER A 63 -9.63 11.84 -4.63
N TRP A 64 -10.12 11.01 -3.70
CA TRP A 64 -9.27 10.23 -2.81
C TRP A 64 -8.52 9.12 -3.55
N ALA A 65 -9.19 8.41 -4.47
CA ALA A 65 -8.54 7.38 -5.29
C ALA A 65 -7.41 7.96 -6.14
N TYR A 66 -7.65 9.11 -6.80
CA TYR A 66 -6.63 9.79 -7.58
C TYR A 66 -5.51 10.34 -6.71
N ALA A 67 -5.82 10.94 -5.55
CA ALA A 67 -4.81 11.42 -4.61
C ALA A 67 -3.86 10.30 -4.19
N LEU A 68 -4.39 9.13 -3.81
CA LEU A 68 -3.55 7.98 -3.46
C LEU A 68 -2.71 7.51 -4.66
N LEU A 69 -3.31 7.42 -5.84
CA LEU A 69 -2.61 6.98 -7.05
C LEU A 69 -1.44 7.92 -7.40
N VAL A 70 -1.64 9.24 -7.27
CA VAL A 70 -0.59 10.25 -7.46
C VAL A 70 0.51 10.07 -6.43
N VAL A 71 0.18 9.93 -5.15
CA VAL A 71 1.17 9.76 -4.07
C VAL A 71 2.02 8.52 -4.28
N PHE A 72 1.40 7.37 -4.55
CA PHE A 72 2.14 6.12 -4.78
C PHE A 72 3.04 6.20 -6.02
N ASN A 73 2.58 6.84 -7.09
CA ASN A 73 3.37 7.01 -8.30
C ASN A 73 4.51 8.03 -8.12
N ALA A 74 4.31 9.05 -7.29
CA ALA A 74 5.30 10.08 -6.98
C ALA A 74 6.32 9.64 -5.92
N PHE A 75 6.01 8.64 -5.10
CA PHE A 75 6.88 8.15 -4.03
C PHE A 75 8.33 7.87 -4.45
N PRO A 76 8.62 7.09 -5.52
CA PRO A 76 10.00 6.87 -5.95
C PRO A 76 10.70 8.15 -6.44
N LEU A 77 9.95 9.10 -6.99
CA LEU A 77 10.50 10.40 -7.40
C LEU A 77 10.90 11.22 -6.17
N ILE A 78 10.07 11.22 -5.12
CA ILE A 78 10.35 11.89 -3.86
C ILE A 78 11.60 11.28 -3.20
N GLN A 79 11.74 9.96 -3.19
CA GLN A 79 12.94 9.30 -2.65
C GLN A 79 14.22 9.73 -3.37
N LYS A 80 14.18 9.84 -4.71
CA LYS A 80 15.31 10.32 -5.51
C LYS A 80 15.64 11.78 -5.20
N GLU A 81 14.64 12.64 -5.09
CA GLU A 81 14.81 14.05 -4.76
C GLU A 81 15.44 14.23 -3.37
N ILE A 82 14.96 13.50 -2.36
CA ILE A 82 15.53 13.54 -1.00
C ILE A 82 17.00 13.09 -1.01
N LYS A 83 17.32 12.03 -1.78
CA LYS A 83 18.70 11.56 -1.92
C LYS A 83 19.60 12.63 -2.57
N SER A 84 19.14 13.23 -3.66
CA SER A 84 19.87 14.32 -4.33
C SER A 84 20.05 15.53 -3.42
N LEU A 85 19.04 15.90 -2.64
CA LEU A 85 19.10 16.98 -1.65
C LEU A 85 20.15 16.70 -0.57
N LYS A 86 20.22 15.45 -0.09
CA LYS A 86 21.23 15.02 0.89
C LYS A 86 22.64 15.12 0.29
N GLU A 87 22.84 14.65 -0.93
CA GLU A 87 24.11 14.73 -1.65
C GLU A 87 24.54 16.18 -1.90
N ALA A 88 23.62 17.06 -2.32
CA ALA A 88 23.91 18.48 -2.52
C ALA A 88 24.29 19.21 -1.22
N CYS A 89 23.76 18.79 -0.06
CA CYS A 89 24.16 19.34 1.22
C CYS A 89 25.53 18.82 1.67
N LEU A 90 25.83 17.54 1.38
CA LEU A 90 27.14 16.96 1.63
C LEU A 90 28.24 17.72 0.84
N LEU A 91 27.97 18.06 -0.42
CA LEU A 91 28.87 18.90 -1.24
C LEU A 91 29.10 20.31 -0.67
N ARG A 92 28.18 20.81 0.18
CA ARG A 92 28.30 22.09 0.89
C ARG A 92 28.97 21.94 2.27
N GLY A 93 29.53 20.77 2.58
CA GLY A 93 30.11 20.46 3.89
C GLY A 93 29.09 20.31 5.02
N GLN A 94 27.79 20.20 4.69
CA GLN A 94 26.73 19.98 5.69
C GLN A 94 26.35 18.51 5.71
N GLU A 95 26.83 17.78 6.71
CA GLU A 95 26.41 16.40 6.95
C GLU A 95 25.01 16.36 7.55
N LEU A 96 24.08 15.85 6.76
CA LEU A 96 22.68 15.70 7.14
C LEU A 96 22.44 14.29 7.69
N HIS A 97 22.37 14.18 9.02
CA HIS A 97 21.91 12.98 9.71
C HIS A 97 20.39 12.87 9.72
N PHE A 98 19.86 11.64 9.63
CA PHE A 98 18.41 11.36 9.64
C PHE A 98 17.68 11.93 10.88
N TRP A 99 18.38 12.02 12.02
CA TRP A 99 17.85 12.57 13.27
C TRP A 99 17.85 14.10 13.32
N SER A 100 18.50 14.78 12.37
CA SER A 100 18.57 16.24 12.37
C SER A 100 17.24 16.86 11.91
N PRO A 101 16.65 17.79 12.67
CA PRO A 101 15.42 18.49 12.27
C PRO A 101 15.59 19.29 10.97
N LEU A 102 16.83 19.62 10.60
CA LEU A 102 17.15 20.41 9.41
C LEU A 102 16.89 19.67 8.09
N ILE A 103 16.90 18.33 8.09
CA ILE A 103 16.50 17.55 6.90
C ILE A 103 15.01 17.76 6.66
N TYR A 104 14.19 17.62 7.69
CA TYR A 104 12.74 17.66 7.57
C TYR A 104 12.27 19.02 7.07
N SER A 105 12.85 20.11 7.55
CA SER A 105 12.50 21.46 7.06
C SER A 105 12.86 21.66 5.59
N LYS A 106 14.07 21.26 5.16
CA LYS A 106 14.49 21.33 3.75
C LYS A 106 13.60 20.49 2.83
N VAL A 107 13.24 19.28 3.26
CA VAL A 107 12.32 18.41 2.52
C VAL A 107 10.92 19.02 2.45
N LEU A 108 10.39 19.54 3.55
CA LEU A 108 9.07 20.18 3.60
C LEU A 108 8.98 21.37 2.63
N MET A 109 10.00 22.24 2.61
CA MET A 109 10.07 23.37 1.67
C MET A 109 10.09 22.90 0.22
N THR A 110 10.84 21.82 -0.06
CA THR A 110 10.89 21.21 -1.41
C THR A 110 9.53 20.66 -1.83
N VAL A 111 8.82 19.98 -0.92
CA VAL A 111 7.48 19.44 -1.15
C VAL A 111 6.46 20.57 -1.40
N PHE A 112 6.50 21.66 -0.63
CA PHE A 112 5.61 22.80 -0.85
C PHE A 112 5.81 23.43 -2.24
N ARG A 113 7.06 23.59 -2.68
CA ARG A 113 7.38 24.05 -4.04
C ARG A 113 6.80 23.10 -5.10
N TRP A 114 7.00 21.80 -4.92
CA TRP A 114 6.48 20.78 -5.84
C TRP A 114 4.95 20.78 -5.92
N ARG A 115 4.26 20.94 -4.79
CA ARG A 115 2.79 21.05 -4.75
C ARG A 115 2.29 22.15 -5.68
N HIS A 116 2.90 23.35 -5.62
CA HIS A 116 2.50 24.46 -6.48
C HIS A 116 2.75 24.18 -7.97
N LEU A 117 3.89 23.56 -8.32
CA LEU A 117 4.19 23.16 -9.70
C LEU A 117 3.22 22.09 -10.20
N TYR A 118 2.86 21.14 -9.35
CA TYR A 118 1.94 20.05 -9.68
C TYR A 118 0.51 20.57 -9.93
N LEU A 119 0.02 21.47 -9.08
CA LEU A 119 -1.28 22.12 -9.28
C LEU A 119 -1.31 22.92 -10.58
N ARG A 120 -0.23 23.63 -10.90
CA ARG A 120 -0.11 24.37 -12.17
C ARG A 120 -0.06 23.43 -13.38
N ALA A 121 0.58 22.28 -13.26
CA ALA A 121 0.61 21.26 -14.32
C ALA A 121 -0.76 20.61 -14.52
N LEU A 122 -1.48 20.31 -13.43
CA LEU A 122 -2.86 19.82 -13.45
C LEU A 122 -3.80 20.82 -14.11
N SER A 123 -3.73 22.10 -13.73
CA SER A 123 -4.56 23.15 -14.34
C SER A 123 -4.23 23.33 -15.83
N ALA A 124 -2.96 23.25 -16.22
CA ALA A 124 -2.55 23.30 -17.63
C ALA A 124 -3.05 22.09 -18.44
N HIS A 125 -3.20 20.92 -17.80
CA HIS A 125 -3.83 19.73 -18.39
C HIS A 125 -5.37 19.81 -18.42
N GLY A 126 -5.98 20.88 -17.90
CA GLY A 126 -7.43 21.03 -17.85
C GLY A 126 -8.11 20.15 -16.80
N TYR A 127 -7.39 19.75 -15.74
CA TYR A 127 -8.00 19.03 -14.61
C TYR A 127 -8.91 19.96 -13.82
N ASP A 128 -10.21 19.65 -13.80
CA ASP A 128 -11.22 20.30 -12.98
C ASP A 128 -11.72 19.30 -11.93
N GLU A 129 -11.53 19.65 -10.66
CA GLU A 129 -11.86 18.83 -9.50
C GLU A 129 -13.37 18.72 -9.25
N HIS A 130 -14.14 19.70 -9.77
CA HIS A 130 -15.59 19.79 -9.66
C HIS A 130 -16.33 19.38 -10.92
N ALA A 131 -15.61 19.25 -12.05
CA ALA A 131 -16.18 18.69 -13.26
C ALA A 131 -16.61 17.23 -13.01
N GLN A 132 -17.91 16.98 -13.10
CA GLN A 132 -18.45 15.62 -13.12
C GLN A 132 -18.06 14.94 -14.44
N LEU A 133 -16.81 14.48 -14.53
CA LEU A 133 -16.33 13.68 -15.64
C LEU A 133 -17.11 12.36 -15.66
N LYS A 134 -18.13 12.32 -16.52
CA LYS A 134 -19.01 11.16 -16.71
C LYS A 134 -18.27 9.93 -17.24
N ASN A 135 -17.12 10.12 -17.88
CA ASN A 135 -16.36 9.05 -18.54
C ASN A 135 -15.11 8.67 -17.75
N SER A 136 -15.16 7.51 -17.08
CA SER A 136 -13.95 6.82 -16.62
C SER A 136 -13.31 6.10 -17.80
N TYR A 137 -12.01 6.29 -18.02
CA TYR A 137 -11.27 5.69 -19.15
C TYR A 137 -11.29 4.15 -19.14
N ARG A 138 -11.48 3.51 -17.98
CA ARG A 138 -11.61 2.05 -17.86
C ARG A 138 -12.66 1.68 -16.82
N THR A 139 -13.71 1.00 -17.27
CA THR A 139 -14.68 0.31 -16.41
C THR A 139 -14.21 -1.13 -16.18
N PHE A 140 -14.07 -1.54 -14.92
CA PHE A 140 -13.69 -2.91 -14.61
C PHE A 140 -14.96 -3.75 -14.45
N TYR A 141 -15.26 -4.58 -15.45
CA TYR A 141 -16.39 -5.50 -15.39
C TYR A 141 -15.95 -6.86 -14.86
N ILE A 142 -16.42 -7.22 -13.67
CA ILE A 142 -16.20 -8.56 -13.10
C ILE A 142 -17.40 -9.44 -13.46
N ALA A 143 -17.16 -10.50 -14.23
CA ALA A 143 -18.18 -11.48 -14.55
C ALA A 143 -18.74 -12.14 -13.29
N LYS A 144 -20.06 -12.39 -13.25
CA LYS A 144 -20.76 -12.99 -12.10
C LYS A 144 -20.17 -14.35 -11.70
N LYS A 145 -19.72 -15.15 -12.67
CA LYS A 145 -19.07 -16.46 -12.44
C LYS A 145 -17.77 -16.33 -11.65
N THR A 146 -16.96 -15.32 -11.95
CA THR A 146 -15.68 -15.09 -11.25
C THR A 146 -15.90 -14.66 -9.80
N LYS A 147 -16.95 -13.87 -9.50
CA LYS A 147 -17.32 -13.54 -8.11
C LYS A 147 -17.66 -14.78 -7.29
N LEU A 148 -18.37 -15.74 -7.89
CA LEU A 148 -18.77 -16.97 -7.21
C LEU A 148 -17.54 -17.85 -6.90
N ILE A 149 -16.59 -17.94 -7.83
CA ILE A 149 -15.32 -18.64 -7.63
C ILE A 149 -14.53 -18.02 -6.48
N TYR A 150 -14.40 -16.69 -6.41
CA TYR A 150 -13.71 -16.02 -5.31
C TYR A 150 -14.39 -16.22 -3.96
N LEU A 151 -15.73 -16.24 -3.93
CA LEU A 151 -16.49 -16.51 -2.70
C LEU A 151 -16.30 -17.96 -2.22
N LEU A 152 -16.24 -18.92 -3.14
CA LEU A 152 -15.96 -20.33 -2.84
C LEU A 152 -14.53 -20.51 -2.29
N ILE A 153 -13.54 -19.87 -2.92
CA ILE A 153 -12.15 -19.87 -2.44
C ILE A 153 -12.06 -19.25 -1.05
N PHE A 154 -12.75 -18.13 -0.81
CA PHE A 154 -12.79 -17.49 0.50
C PHE A 154 -13.39 -18.39 1.58
N LEU A 155 -14.50 -19.08 1.29
CA LEU A 155 -15.11 -20.03 2.22
C LEU A 155 -14.19 -21.21 2.53
N ILE A 156 -13.53 -21.78 1.53
CA ILE A 156 -12.56 -22.88 1.72
C ILE A 156 -11.41 -22.44 2.62
N LEU A 157 -10.86 -21.24 2.37
CA LEU A 157 -9.79 -20.67 3.20
C LEU A 157 -10.28 -20.40 4.62
N GLN A 158 -11.49 -19.88 4.80
CA GLN A 158 -12.08 -19.66 6.12
C GLN A 158 -12.25 -20.97 6.90
N THR A 159 -12.74 -22.03 6.26
CA THR A 159 -12.86 -23.34 6.92
C THR A 159 -11.50 -23.90 7.33
N SER A 160 -10.44 -23.72 6.52
CA SER A 160 -9.07 -24.13 6.87
C SER A 160 -8.46 -23.33 8.03
N LEU A 161 -9.04 -22.18 8.37
CA LEU A 161 -8.57 -21.27 9.42
C LEU A 161 -9.33 -21.43 10.74
N PHE A 162 -10.42 -22.19 10.75
CA PHE A 162 -11.27 -22.46 11.91
C PHE A 162 -11.31 -23.94 12.32
N LEU A 163 -10.93 -24.86 11.43
CA LEU A 163 -10.66 -26.27 11.73
C LEU A 163 -9.21 -26.44 12.24
#